data_AF-W1WVY7-F1
#
_entry.id   AF-W1WVY7-F1
#
_cell.length_a   1.000
_cell.length_b   1.000
_cell.length_c   1.000
_cell.angle_alpha   90.00
_cell.angle_beta   90.00
_cell.angle_gamma   90.00
#
_symmetry.space_group_name_H-M   'P 1'
#
loop_
_entity.id
_entity.type
_entity.pdbx_description
1 polymer ?
#
loop_
_entity_poly.entity_id
_entity_poly.type
_entity_poly.pdbx_seq_one_letter_code
_entity_poly.pdbx_strand_id
1 'polypeptide(L)'
;TVAENIILGSETTKHGILDLKKASQDILELSKKYGLAVDPNAKVEDISVGAQQRVEILKTLYRGADILIFDEPTAVLTPAEIEELMTIMKNLANEGKSIILITHKLDEIRAV
;
A
#
# COMPACT_ATOMS: atom_id res chain seq x y z
N THR A 1 10.81 -10.39 -2.93
CA THR A 1 10.05 -9.58 -3.92
C THR A 1 8.96 -8.80 -3.23
N VAL A 2 8.29 -7.91 -3.94
CA VAL A 2 7.11 -7.19 -3.44
C VAL A 2 6.03 -8.17 -2.95
N ALA A 3 5.75 -9.23 -3.72
CA ALA A 3 4.78 -10.27 -3.32
C ALA A 3 5.11 -10.89 -1.96
N GLU A 4 6.36 -11.31 -1.78
CA GLU A 4 6.83 -11.93 -0.53
C GLU A 4 6.72 -10.98 0.67
N ASN A 5 6.97 -9.69 0.47
CA ASN A 5 6.85 -8.69 1.55
C ASN A 5 5.39 -8.43 1.95
N ILE A 6 4.48 -8.45 0.98
CA ILE A 6 3.05 -8.22 1.21
C ILE A 6 2.42 -9.41 1.97
N ILE A 7 2.78 -10.64 1.60
CA ILE A 7 2.19 -11.84 2.22
C ILE A 7 2.86 -12.27 3.53
N LEU A 8 4.00 -11.68 3.88
CA LEU A 8 4.73 -12.04 5.10
C LEU A 8 3.82 -11.91 6.33
N GLY A 9 3.68 -12.95 7.14
CA GLY A 9 2.76 -13.02 8.29
C GLY A 9 1.29 -13.26 7.94
N SER A 10 0.97 -13.49 6.67
CA SER A 10 -0.35 -13.92 6.16
C SER A 10 -0.17 -14.81 4.93
N GLU A 11 0.74 -15.78 5.06
CA GLU A 11 1.19 -16.61 3.97
C GLU A 11 0.05 -17.50 3.43
N THR A 12 -0.29 -17.32 2.15
CA THR A 12 -1.15 -18.28 1.47
C THR A 12 -0.37 -19.56 1.23
N THR A 13 -0.77 -20.66 1.86
CA THR A 13 -0.14 -21.97 1.69
C THR A 13 -1.08 -22.99 1.08
N LYS A 14 -0.53 -23.86 0.24
CA LYS A 14 -1.21 -25.00 -0.36
C LYS A 14 -0.41 -26.26 -0.03
N HIS A 15 -0.99 -27.15 0.77
CA HIS A 15 -0.30 -28.34 1.31
C HIS A 15 1.00 -28.02 2.07
N GLY A 16 1.04 -26.90 2.81
CA GLY A 16 2.22 -26.46 3.56
C GLY A 16 3.32 -25.79 2.72
N ILE A 17 3.10 -25.62 1.42
CA ILE A 17 4.01 -24.90 0.52
C ILE A 17 3.41 -23.52 0.21
N LEU A 18 4.25 -22.49 0.19
CA LEU A 18 3.87 -21.12 -0.16
C LEU A 18 3.31 -21.07 -1.59
N ASP A 19 2.07 -20.59 -1.76
CA ASP A 19 1.45 -20.39 -3.08
C ASP A 19 1.64 -18.95 -3.55
N LEU A 20 2.86 -18.67 -4.01
CA LEU A 20 3.23 -17.35 -4.55
C LEU A 20 2.41 -16.94 -5.76
N LYS A 21 1.95 -17.91 -6.55
CA LYS A 21 1.17 -17.62 -7.76
C LYS A 21 -0.19 -17.05 -7.39
N LYS A 22 -0.88 -17.69 -6.44
CA LYS A 22 -2.15 -17.19 -5.93
C LYS A 22 -1.96 -15.85 -5.21
N ALA A 23 -0.95 -15.74 -4.35
CA ALA A 23 -0.61 -14.49 -3.68
C ALA A 23 -0.43 -13.32 -4.65
N SER A 24 0.35 -13.49 -5.72
CA SER A 24 0.55 -12.45 -6.73
C SER A 24 -0.73 -12.09 -7.47
N GLN A 25 -1.64 -13.04 -7.72
CA GLN A 25 -2.95 -12.76 -8.32
C GLN A 25 -3.81 -11.90 -7.39
N ASP A 26 -3.95 -12.31 -6.13
CA ASP A 26 -4.71 -11.58 -5.12
C ASP A 26 -4.16 -10.14 -4.94
N ILE A 27 -2.84 -9.99 -4.94
CA ILE A 27 -2.15 -8.68 -4.87
C ILE A 27 -2.48 -7.81 -6.08
N LEU A 28 -2.47 -8.36 -7.29
CA LEU A 28 -2.81 -7.61 -8.52
C LEU A 28 -4.28 -7.16 -8.53
N GLU A 29 -5.19 -8.01 -8.07
CA GLU A 29 -6.61 -7.67 -7.94
C GLU A 29 -6.80 -6.55 -6.92
N LEU A 30 -6.17 -6.66 -5.76
CA LEU A 30 -6.22 -5.65 -4.70
C LEU A 30 -5.59 -4.32 -5.14
N SER A 31 -4.43 -4.40 -5.79
CA SER A 31 -3.72 -3.27 -6.39
C SER A 31 -4.60 -2.51 -7.38
N LYS A 32 -5.27 -3.23 -8.27
CA LYS A 32 -6.18 -2.64 -9.26
C LYS A 32 -7.42 -2.02 -8.61
N LYS A 33 -7.99 -2.68 -7.60
CA LYS A 33 -9.18 -2.20 -6.88
C LYS A 33 -8.92 -0.84 -6.22
N TYR A 34 -7.79 -0.71 -5.54
CA TYR A 34 -7.46 0.48 -4.74
C TYR A 34 -6.58 1.52 -5.44
N GLY A 35 -6.17 1.27 -6.69
CA GLY A 35 -5.26 2.15 -7.43
C GLY A 35 -3.81 2.12 -6.91
N LEU A 36 -3.42 1.03 -6.26
CA LEU A 36 -2.11 0.83 -5.64
C LEU A 36 -1.17 0.06 -6.59
N ALA A 37 -0.95 0.58 -7.80
CA ALA A 37 -0.17 -0.12 -8.82
C ALA A 37 1.23 -0.50 -8.32
N VAL A 38 1.52 -1.80 -8.26
CA VAL A 38 2.83 -2.36 -7.92
C VAL A 38 3.12 -3.58 -8.79
N ASP A 39 4.39 -3.86 -9.06
CA ASP A 39 4.81 -5.12 -9.66
C ASP A 39 5.15 -6.14 -8.56
N PRO A 40 4.37 -7.23 -8.40
CA PRO A 40 4.62 -8.25 -7.38
C PRO A 40 5.99 -8.95 -7.52
N ASN A 41 6.56 -8.97 -8.73
CA ASN A 41 7.81 -9.66 -9.03
C ASN A 41 9.05 -8.77 -8.81
N ALA A 42 8.87 -7.45 -8.74
CA ALA A 42 9.96 -6.53 -8.48
C ALA A 42 10.59 -6.81 -7.10
N LYS A 43 11.87 -6.49 -6.95
CA LYS A 43 12.50 -6.47 -5.63
C LYS A 43 12.18 -5.15 -4.94
N VAL A 44 11.99 -5.20 -3.62
CA VAL A 44 11.66 -4.01 -2.82
C VAL A 44 12.83 -3.01 -2.81
N GLU A 45 14.06 -3.48 -2.92
CA GLU A 45 15.26 -2.61 -3.01
C GLU A 45 15.30 -1.77 -4.30
N ASP A 46 14.62 -2.22 -5.36
CA ASP A 46 14.69 -1.60 -6.69
C ASP A 46 13.54 -0.61 -6.97
N ILE A 47 12.54 -0.52 -6.08
CA ILE A 47 11.36 0.34 -6.26
C ILE A 47 11.52 1.68 -5.54
N SER A 48 10.85 2.73 -6.06
CA SER A 48 10.87 4.06 -5.46
C SER A 48 10.28 4.08 -4.05
N VAL A 49 10.60 5.10 -3.25
CA VAL A 49 10.04 5.27 -1.90
C VAL A 49 8.51 5.39 -1.94
N GLY A 50 7.94 6.12 -2.90
CA GLY A 50 6.48 6.14 -3.09
C GLY A 50 5.89 4.78 -3.47
N ALA A 51 6.62 3.95 -4.22
CA ALA A 51 6.19 2.57 -4.48
C ALA A 51 6.30 1.68 -3.23
N GLN A 52 7.33 1.85 -2.40
CA GLN A 52 7.45 1.16 -1.11
C GLN A 52 6.27 1.52 -0.18
N GLN A 53 5.85 2.79 -0.17
CA GLN A 53 4.67 3.23 0.57
C GLN A 53 3.39 2.50 0.11
N ARG A 54 3.20 2.34 -1.20
CA ARG A 54 2.08 1.57 -1.77
C ARG A 54 2.13 0.09 -1.39
N VAL A 55 3.33 -0.49 -1.33
CA VAL A 55 3.54 -1.88 -0.86
C VAL A 55 3.11 -2.04 0.59
N GLU A 56 3.46 -1.11 1.49
CA GLU A 56 3.03 -1.17 2.89
C GLU A 56 1.52 -0.99 3.05
N ILE A 57 0.89 -0.11 2.25
CA ILE A 57 -0.57 0.00 2.22
C ILE A 57 -1.19 -1.33 1.77
N LEU A 58 -0.74 -1.90 0.65
CA LEU A 58 -1.25 -3.18 0.15
C LEU A 58 -1.09 -4.31 1.16
N LYS A 59 0.03 -4.36 1.88
CA LYS A 59 0.29 -5.32 2.94
C LYS A 59 -0.76 -5.25 4.05
N THR A 60 -1.13 -4.05 4.50
CA THR A 60 -2.20 -3.91 5.50
C THR A 60 -3.57 -4.34 4.97
N LEU A 61 -3.88 -3.98 3.72
CA LEU A 61 -5.16 -4.32 3.09
C LEU A 61 -5.28 -5.82 2.80
N TYR A 62 -4.19 -6.47 2.39
CA TYR A 62 -4.13 -7.91 2.15
C TYR A 62 -4.49 -8.69 3.42
N ARG A 63 -4.12 -8.16 4.59
CA ARG A 63 -4.46 -8.72 5.90
C ARG A 63 -5.88 -8.38 6.37
N GLY A 64 -6.66 -7.67 5.56
CA GLY A 64 -8.04 -7.30 5.88
C GLY A 64 -8.18 -6.13 6.84
N ALA A 65 -7.19 -5.22 6.93
CA ALA A 65 -7.30 -4.06 7.81
C ALA A 65 -8.49 -3.15 7.43
N ASP A 66 -9.32 -2.79 8.42
CA ASP A 66 -10.43 -1.83 8.26
C ASP A 66 -10.10 -0.43 8.74
N ILE A 67 -9.09 -0.30 9.60
CA ILE A 67 -8.55 0.96 10.11
C ILE A 67 -7.08 1.03 9.71
N LEU A 68 -6.69 2.09 9.01
CA LEU A 68 -5.32 2.38 8.63
C LEU A 68 -4.82 3.60 9.38
N ILE A 69 -3.67 3.46 10.04
CA ILE A 69 -2.99 4.57 10.74
C ILE A 69 -1.67 4.82 10.04
N PHE A 70 -1.49 6.06 9.57
CA PHE A 70 -0.29 6.50 8.90
C PHE A 70 0.43 7.52 9.79
N ASP A 71 1.64 7.18 10.23
CA ASP A 71 2.49 8.06 11.01
C ASP A 71 3.55 8.70 10.12
N GLU A 72 3.41 10.00 9.88
CA GLU A 72 4.26 10.83 9.02
C GLU A 72 4.61 10.21 7.65
N PRO A 73 3.62 9.73 6.86
CA PRO A 73 3.90 8.96 5.63
C PRO A 73 4.46 9.81 4.48
N THR A 74 4.56 11.13 4.65
CA THR A 74 4.99 12.10 3.62
C THR A 74 6.38 12.68 3.87
N ALA A 75 7.11 12.22 4.90
CA ALA A 75 8.39 12.81 5.30
C ALA A 75 9.41 12.83 4.14
N VAL A 76 9.44 11.75 3.36
CA VAL A 76 10.43 11.45 2.32
C VAL A 76 9.86 11.42 0.88
N LEU A 77 8.62 11.89 0.71
CA LEU A 77 7.93 11.90 -0.58
C LEU A 77 8.06 13.27 -1.26
N THR A 78 8.10 13.24 -2.59
CA THR A 78 7.98 14.45 -3.43
C THR A 78 6.53 14.98 -3.43
N PRO A 79 6.29 16.27 -3.78
CA PRO A 79 4.93 16.81 -3.83
C PRO A 79 3.96 16.00 -4.70
N ALA A 80 4.42 15.51 -5.86
CA ALA A 80 3.60 14.67 -6.74
C ALA A 80 3.24 13.31 -6.11
N GLU A 81 4.18 12.69 -5.39
CA GLU A 81 3.91 11.43 -4.66
C GLU A 81 2.96 11.65 -3.47
N ILE A 82 3.00 12.83 -2.84
CA ILE A 82 2.03 13.20 -1.80
C ILE A 82 0.63 13.30 -2.38
N GLU A 83 0.45 13.98 -3.53
CA GLU A 83 -0.85 14.05 -4.21
C GLU A 83 -1.40 12.67 -4.60
N GLU A 84 -0.53 11.79 -5.09
CA GLU A 84 -0.86 10.40 -5.42
C GLU A 84 -1.30 9.64 -4.16
N LEU A 85 -0.54 9.73 -3.06
CA LEU A 85 -0.87 9.12 -1.77
C LEU A 85 -2.22 9.62 -1.22
N MET A 86 -2.48 10.93 -1.31
CA MET A 86 -3.75 11.52 -0.87
C MET A 86 -4.93 11.02 -1.71
N THR A 87 -4.71 10.80 -3.01
CA THR A 87 -5.73 10.21 -3.90
C THR A 87 -6.03 8.76 -3.52
N ILE A 88 -5.01 7.97 -3.23
CA ILE A 88 -5.14 6.59 -2.73
C ILE A 88 -5.93 6.57 -1.41
N MET A 89 -5.60 7.44 -0.45
CA MET A 89 -6.31 7.52 0.82
C MET A 89 -7.80 7.87 0.62
N LYS A 90 -8.12 8.80 -0.27
CA LYS A 90 -9.52 9.11 -0.62
C LYS A 90 -10.26 7.91 -1.19
N ASN A 91 -9.62 7.15 -2.09
CA ASN A 91 -10.22 5.93 -2.65
C ASN A 91 -10.49 4.87 -1.59
N LEU A 92 -9.54 4.66 -0.68
CA LEU A 92 -9.70 3.75 0.45
C LEU A 92 -10.85 4.16 1.37
N ALA A 93 -10.95 5.46 1.69
CA ALA A 93 -12.04 6.00 2.49
C ALA A 93 -13.41 5.82 1.80
N ASN A 94 -13.48 6.04 0.49
CA ASN A 94 -14.70 5.84 -0.31
C ASN A 94 -15.15 4.37 -0.32
N GLU A 95 -14.23 3.43 -0.15
CA GLU A 95 -14.54 2.00 0.02
C GLU A 95 -14.90 1.59 1.46
N GLY A 96 -15.05 2.55 2.37
CA GLY A 96 -15.48 2.32 3.75
C GLY A 96 -14.35 2.02 4.73
N LYS A 97 -13.08 2.22 4.34
CA LYS A 97 -11.94 2.10 5.26
C LYS A 97 -11.83 3.36 6.13
N SER A 98 -11.52 3.18 7.41
CA SER A 98 -11.21 4.30 8.31
C SER A 98 -9.73 4.64 8.23
N ILE A 99 -9.40 5.93 8.13
CA ILE A 99 -8.01 6.39 7.96
C ILE A 99 -7.68 7.44 9.02
N ILE A 100 -6.56 7.25 9.69
CA ILE A 100 -5.94 8.22 10.60
C ILE A 100 -4.59 8.60 10.00
N LEU A 101 -4.39 9.90 9.76
CA LEU A 101 -3.14 10.45 9.24
C LEU A 101 -2.53 11.38 10.29
N ILE A 102 -1.32 11.08 10.72
CA ILE A 102 -0.51 11.91 11.61
C ILE A 102 0.56 12.56 10.75
N THR A 103 0.61 13.90 10.69
CA THR A 103 1.63 14.62 9.93
C THR A 103 1.73 16.06 10.40
N HIS A 104 2.92 16.64 10.24
CA HIS A 104 3.18 18.06 10.48
C HIS A 104 3.28 18.87 9.16
N LYS A 105 3.11 18.23 7.99
CA LYS A 105 3.18 18.86 6.66
C LYS A 105 1.81 19.22 6.05
N LEU A 106 0.73 19.17 6.84
CA LEU A 106 -0.63 19.45 6.38
C LEU A 106 -0.81 20.85 5.77
N ASP A 107 0.05 21.80 6.16
CA ASP A 107 0.00 23.18 5.65
C ASP A 107 0.41 23.29 4.17
N GLU A 108 1.20 22.34 3.63
CA GLU A 108 1.53 22.29 2.19
C GLU A 108 0.36 21.79 1.34
N ILE A 109 -0.57 21.02 1.93
CA ILE A 109 -1.72 20.40 1.22
C ILE A 109 -2.93 21.35 1.14
N ARG A 110 -3.03 22.34 2.04
CA ARG A 110 -4.17 23.28 2.12
C ARG A 110 -4.06 24.51 1.21
N ALA A 111 -2.94 24.68 0.51
CA ALA A 111 -2.68 25.87 -0.32
C ALA A 111 -3.27 25.80 -1.74
N VAL A 112 -4.08 24.78 -2.07
CA VAL A 112 -4.77 24.61 -3.36
C VAL A 112 -6.27 24.47 -3.17
#